data_AF-A0A1S8X0V2-F1
#
_entry.id   AF-A0A1S8X0V2-F1
#
_cell.length_a   1.000
_cell.length_b   1.000
_cell.length_c   1.000
_cell.angle_alpha   90.00
_cell.angle_beta   90.00
_cell.angle_gamma   90.00
#
_symmetry.space_group_name_H-M   'P 1'
#
loop_
_entity.id
_entity.type
_entity.pdbx_description
1 polymer ?
#
loop_
_entity_poly.entity_id
_entity_poly.type
_entity_poly.pdbx_seq_one_letter_code
_entity_poly.pdbx_strand_id
1 'polypeptide(L)'
;MERDHQDTEKRVFYLHRTEAWTSLTDENDKRAFILETFIHLKSDGLAAVTCDQKVCRFFEELIPHADVDSLTLLLKVFSKNWGHVIRSAYAHHLLYKTIFRCCTDPSCSDPVIADFLHCFLQHIATHIDEYLEHPHGHHSLRLYLQIAAGVNVPKDAIANTYVATAGLFQPLDENYTVTLTNLVTRFLLASDVYKYSRHSQLCPFLQLLIIVAATRELKPLMDNLKTVMKLTGLFEKSGPNMLPDGFTHQTLSYLTETLISVMRGKQFARFLQKHVLYSENEEQEVNSEVRSTPPIRLMISHPTASRIVRAIIRRLTKLQDMEAIFDALTCVAGQGQSTSGLEDAISSGQHAVVNDLATTCLQETFAPMQRRFLKASGMLYKAFGHPGKKPLANAGEDSLIRCVVGLRKPDESPCAHPNGDSHASSDGDDLAEPVTLPGSLLAQTLFRFEVGHPTVLAASLCTQSNERLCAWAKHPMLSRVIEALLNSPSVSLNRKSYLISVFEPALFTLACTRFGSRVVESLWKATEQLEDTESVKERLAGVLAKYRHKLNNDQYGHFVHYKLRLNQFTESRDLWRRRMFPRQEKATGKKRNAPTEAVT
;
A
#
# COMPACT_ATOMS: atom_id res chain seq x y z
N MET A 1 -34.12 13.80 -33.95
CA MET A 1 -34.45 12.66 -34.83
C MET A 1 -33.32 12.29 -35.77
N GLU A 2 -32.98 13.07 -36.80
CA GLU A 2 -31.93 12.66 -37.76
C GLU A 2 -30.51 12.67 -37.15
N ARG A 3 -30.19 13.65 -36.29
CA ARG A 3 -28.95 13.67 -35.48
C ARG A 3 -28.89 12.52 -34.46
N ASP A 4 -29.98 12.24 -33.75
CA ASP A 4 -30.03 11.12 -32.79
C ASP A 4 -29.85 9.76 -33.47
N HIS A 5 -30.36 9.62 -34.70
CA HIS A 5 -30.20 8.39 -35.49
C HIS A 5 -28.74 8.19 -35.91
N GLN A 6 -28.08 9.23 -36.44
CA GLN A 6 -26.66 9.19 -36.79
C GLN A 6 -25.75 8.92 -35.59
N ASP A 7 -26.05 9.50 -34.43
CA ASP A 7 -25.27 9.25 -33.21
C ASP A 7 -25.46 7.81 -32.70
N THR A 8 -26.64 7.21 -32.94
CA THR A 8 -26.91 5.81 -32.61
C THR A 8 -26.13 4.85 -33.51
N GLU A 9 -26.08 5.10 -34.82
CA GLU A 9 -25.32 4.27 -35.77
C GLU A 9 -23.82 4.29 -35.47
N LYS A 10 -23.26 5.47 -35.21
CA LYS A 10 -21.85 5.63 -34.81
C LYS A 10 -21.53 4.88 -33.53
N ARG A 11 -22.43 4.95 -32.53
CA ARG A 11 -22.26 4.20 -31.27
C ARG A 11 -22.21 2.68 -31.50
N VAL A 12 -23.12 2.16 -32.33
CA VAL A 12 -23.16 0.72 -32.66
C VAL A 12 -21.86 0.29 -33.36
N PHE A 13 -21.34 1.12 -34.27
CA PHE A 13 -20.05 0.87 -34.91
C PHE A 13 -18.91 0.69 -33.90
N TYR A 14 -18.75 1.60 -32.92
CA TYR A 14 -17.69 1.49 -31.92
C TYR A 14 -17.88 0.34 -30.91
N LEU A 15 -19.13 -0.04 -30.63
CA LEU A 15 -19.41 -1.23 -29.81
C LEU A 15 -18.94 -2.50 -30.51
N HIS A 16 -19.18 -2.65 -31.81
CA HIS A 16 -18.65 -3.78 -32.57
C HIS A 16 -17.12 -3.80 -32.62
N ARG A 17 -16.47 -2.63 -32.73
CA ARG A 17 -15.00 -2.56 -32.62
C ARG A 17 -14.49 -2.98 -31.25
N THR A 18 -15.24 -2.70 -30.18
CA THR A 18 -14.90 -3.16 -28.82
C THR A 18 -14.89 -4.68 -28.73
N GLU A 19 -15.87 -5.35 -29.34
CA GLU A 19 -15.93 -6.82 -29.40
C GLU A 19 -14.76 -7.39 -30.20
N ALA A 20 -14.49 -6.82 -31.38
CA ALA A 20 -13.41 -7.25 -32.26
C ALA A 20 -12.02 -7.16 -31.58
N TRP A 21 -11.76 -6.10 -30.80
CA TRP A 21 -10.51 -5.92 -30.08
C TRP A 21 -10.14 -7.09 -29.17
N THR A 22 -11.12 -7.69 -28.49
CA THR A 22 -10.89 -8.81 -27.57
C THR A 22 -10.40 -10.08 -28.27
N SER A 23 -10.62 -10.19 -29.58
CA SER A 23 -10.23 -11.35 -30.39
C SER A 23 -8.84 -11.24 -31.03
N LEU A 24 -8.24 -10.04 -31.01
CA LEU A 24 -6.94 -9.79 -31.67
C LEU A 24 -5.77 -10.26 -30.80
N THR A 25 -4.95 -11.16 -31.35
CA THR A 25 -3.75 -11.68 -30.68
C THR A 25 -2.44 -11.12 -31.23
N ASP A 26 -2.38 -10.78 -32.52
CA ASP A 26 -1.18 -10.26 -33.18
C ASP A 26 -0.98 -8.75 -32.93
N GLU A 27 0.26 -8.33 -32.69
CA GLU A 27 0.56 -6.93 -32.34
C GLU A 27 0.56 -5.98 -33.56
N ASN A 28 0.86 -6.45 -34.77
CA ASN A 28 0.77 -5.61 -35.97
C ASN A 28 -0.68 -5.38 -36.36
N ASP A 29 -1.51 -6.43 -36.27
CA ASP A 29 -2.96 -6.32 -36.49
C ASP A 29 -3.59 -5.35 -35.49
N LYS A 30 -3.20 -5.42 -34.22
CA LYS A 30 -3.64 -4.46 -33.20
C LYS A 30 -3.26 -3.02 -33.55
N ARG A 31 -2.03 -2.76 -34.01
CA ARG A 31 -1.59 -1.41 -34.40
C ARG A 31 -2.42 -0.87 -35.56
N ALA A 32 -2.60 -1.67 -36.62
CA ALA A 32 -3.42 -1.29 -37.77
C ALA A 32 -4.88 -1.02 -37.35
N PHE A 33 -5.42 -1.89 -36.49
CA PHE A 33 -6.78 -1.74 -35.95
C PHE A 33 -6.94 -0.46 -35.13
N ILE A 34 -5.96 -0.10 -34.29
CA ILE A 34 -5.99 1.14 -33.50
C ILE A 34 -5.97 2.37 -34.43
N LEU A 35 -5.05 2.38 -35.40
CA LEU A 35 -4.91 3.50 -36.35
C LEU A 35 -6.21 3.75 -37.12
N GLU A 36 -6.80 2.69 -37.67
CA GLU A 36 -8.08 2.76 -38.38
C GLU A 36 -9.20 3.28 -37.46
N THR A 37 -9.28 2.77 -36.23
CA THR A 37 -10.26 3.22 -35.23
C THR A 37 -10.15 4.73 -34.97
N PHE A 38 -8.94 5.25 -34.85
CA PHE A 38 -8.71 6.67 -34.57
C PHE A 38 -8.92 7.56 -35.81
N ILE A 39 -8.74 7.03 -37.02
CA ILE A 39 -9.15 7.70 -38.26
C ILE A 39 -10.67 7.91 -38.29
N HIS A 40 -11.45 6.87 -37.98
CA HIS A 40 -12.91 6.97 -37.87
C HIS A 40 -13.31 7.97 -36.76
N LEU A 41 -12.66 7.93 -35.60
CA LEU A 41 -12.95 8.88 -34.53
C LEU A 41 -12.72 10.33 -34.97
N LYS A 42 -11.68 10.58 -35.77
CA LYS A 42 -11.37 11.91 -36.28
C LYS A 42 -12.43 12.46 -37.22
N SER A 43 -13.08 11.60 -38.03
CA SER A 43 -14.22 11.99 -38.88
C SER A 43 -15.50 12.17 -38.07
N ASP A 44 -15.76 11.26 -37.13
CA ASP A 44 -17.03 11.23 -36.39
C ASP A 44 -17.10 12.29 -35.27
N GLY A 45 -15.94 12.64 -34.71
CA GLY A 45 -15.81 13.53 -33.56
C GLY A 45 -16.04 12.82 -32.21
N LEU A 46 -15.64 13.48 -31.12
CA LEU A 46 -15.70 12.92 -29.77
C LEU A 46 -17.11 12.65 -29.24
N ALA A 47 -18.12 13.32 -29.80
CA ALA A 47 -19.52 13.07 -29.43
C ALA A 47 -19.91 11.58 -29.62
N ALA A 48 -19.35 10.91 -30.62
CA ALA A 48 -19.60 9.49 -30.86
C ALA A 48 -19.10 8.55 -29.74
N VAL A 49 -18.13 9.02 -28.93
CA VAL A 49 -17.45 8.23 -27.88
C VAL A 49 -17.92 8.62 -26.49
N THR A 50 -18.30 9.89 -26.28
CA THR A 50 -18.73 10.40 -24.97
C THR A 50 -20.16 10.03 -24.59
N CYS A 51 -20.89 9.33 -25.45
CA CYS A 51 -22.26 8.88 -25.17
C CYS A 51 -22.36 7.48 -24.54
N ASP A 52 -21.25 6.73 -24.43
CA ASP A 52 -21.26 5.35 -23.91
C ASP A 52 -20.00 5.03 -23.08
N GLN A 53 -20.20 4.57 -21.84
CA GLN A 53 -19.09 4.22 -20.93
C GLN A 53 -18.24 3.05 -21.44
N LYS A 54 -18.84 2.04 -22.08
CA LYS A 54 -18.09 0.91 -22.65
C LYS A 54 -17.20 1.36 -23.79
N VAL A 55 -17.71 2.23 -24.67
CA VAL A 55 -16.93 2.79 -25.78
C VAL A 55 -15.78 3.63 -25.24
N CYS A 56 -16.01 4.48 -24.24
CA CYS A 56 -14.93 5.24 -23.61
C CYS A 56 -13.85 4.32 -23.01
N ARG A 57 -14.24 3.27 -22.26
CA ARG A 57 -13.29 2.29 -21.70
C ARG A 57 -12.51 1.56 -22.79
N PHE A 58 -13.13 1.22 -23.90
CA PHE A 58 -12.46 0.64 -25.05
C PHE A 58 -11.35 1.55 -25.58
N PHE A 59 -11.62 2.84 -25.81
CA PHE A 59 -10.58 3.78 -26.21
C PHE A 59 -9.48 3.92 -25.16
N GLU A 60 -9.83 3.88 -23.87
CA GLU A 60 -8.86 3.87 -22.78
C GLU A 60 -7.93 2.64 -22.78
N GLU A 61 -8.40 1.49 -23.26
CA GLU A 61 -7.62 0.25 -23.43
C GLU A 61 -6.73 0.29 -24.68
N LEU A 62 -7.10 1.07 -25.71
CA LEU A 62 -6.29 1.22 -26.92
C LEU A 62 -5.06 2.11 -26.71
N ILE A 63 -5.17 3.18 -25.91
CA ILE A 63 -4.11 4.19 -25.73
C ILE A 63 -2.73 3.60 -25.36
N PRO A 64 -2.61 2.62 -24.43
CA PRO A 64 -1.30 2.02 -24.10
C PRO A 64 -0.60 1.31 -25.26
N HIS A 65 -1.35 0.92 -26.30
CA HIS A 65 -0.86 0.18 -27.48
C HIS A 65 -0.75 1.06 -28.73
N ALA A 66 -1.21 2.31 -28.66
CA ALA A 66 -1.21 3.24 -29.78
C ALA A 66 0.21 3.71 -30.12
N ASP A 67 0.51 3.81 -31.42
CA ASP A 67 1.74 4.39 -31.94
C ASP A 67 1.65 5.93 -32.03
N VAL A 68 2.76 6.56 -32.45
CA VAL A 68 2.88 8.02 -32.56
C VAL A 68 1.83 8.60 -33.50
N ASP A 69 1.56 7.96 -34.63
CA ASP A 69 0.58 8.41 -35.62
C ASP A 69 -0.84 8.37 -35.05
N SER A 70 -1.19 7.28 -34.37
CA SER A 70 -2.47 7.12 -33.68
C SER A 70 -2.65 8.18 -32.58
N LEU A 71 -1.65 8.37 -31.72
CA LEU A 71 -1.71 9.38 -30.65
C LEU A 71 -1.84 10.80 -31.22
N THR A 72 -1.13 11.09 -32.31
CA THR A 72 -1.22 12.39 -33.02
C THR A 72 -2.63 12.63 -33.58
N LEU A 73 -3.26 11.60 -34.18
CA LEU A 73 -4.65 11.71 -34.63
C LEU A 73 -5.59 12.01 -33.47
N LEU A 74 -5.44 11.33 -32.34
CA LEU A 74 -6.27 11.51 -31.17
C LEU A 74 -6.11 12.91 -30.55
N LEU A 75 -4.87 13.39 -30.41
CA LEU A 75 -4.58 14.77 -29.96
C LEU A 75 -5.19 15.81 -30.90
N LYS A 76 -5.15 15.57 -32.22
CA LYS A 76 -5.82 16.42 -33.21
C LYS A 76 -7.33 16.44 -33.08
N VAL A 77 -7.96 15.35 -32.61
CA VAL A 77 -9.40 15.36 -32.30
C VAL A 77 -9.67 16.23 -31.07
N PHE A 78 -8.86 16.10 -30.01
CA PHE A 78 -9.02 16.90 -28.80
C PHE A 78 -8.83 18.40 -29.07
N SER A 79 -7.82 18.75 -29.88
CA SER A 79 -7.44 20.14 -30.14
C SER A 79 -8.50 20.94 -30.88
N LYS A 80 -9.49 20.29 -31.52
CA LYS A 80 -10.63 20.97 -32.15
C LYS A 80 -11.46 21.76 -31.14
N ASN A 81 -11.58 21.27 -29.90
CA ASN A 81 -12.34 21.95 -28.83
C ASN A 81 -11.92 21.44 -27.44
N TRP A 82 -10.78 21.93 -26.93
CA TRP A 82 -10.29 21.56 -25.59
C TRP A 82 -11.36 21.74 -24.50
N GLY A 83 -12.10 22.84 -24.52
CA GLY A 83 -13.10 23.14 -23.49
C GLY A 83 -14.23 22.11 -23.43
N HIS A 84 -14.67 21.56 -24.57
CA HIS A 84 -15.66 20.49 -24.58
C HIS A 84 -15.09 19.17 -24.02
N VAL A 85 -13.84 18.83 -24.38
CA VAL A 85 -13.16 17.62 -23.90
C VAL A 85 -12.96 17.65 -22.39
N ILE A 86 -12.46 18.77 -21.88
CA ILE A 86 -12.16 18.98 -20.45
C ILE A 86 -13.44 18.93 -19.60
N ARG A 87 -14.55 19.46 -20.12
CA ARG A 87 -15.83 19.49 -19.41
C ARG A 87 -16.66 18.21 -19.57
N SER A 88 -16.26 17.29 -20.42
CA SER A 88 -16.96 16.02 -20.62
C SER A 88 -16.74 15.07 -19.44
N ALA A 89 -17.79 14.39 -19.00
CA ALA A 89 -17.71 13.33 -18.00
C ALA A 89 -16.85 12.12 -18.43
N TYR A 90 -16.60 11.96 -19.74
CA TYR A 90 -15.88 10.82 -20.30
C TYR A 90 -14.59 11.25 -21.02
N ALA A 91 -14.63 12.27 -21.88
CA ALA A 91 -13.47 12.60 -22.74
C ALA A 91 -12.25 13.08 -21.94
N HIS A 92 -12.42 13.65 -20.75
CA HIS A 92 -11.30 14.06 -19.91
C HIS A 92 -10.43 12.87 -19.45
N HIS A 93 -11.01 11.67 -19.32
CA HIS A 93 -10.25 10.45 -19.00
C HIS A 93 -9.35 10.03 -20.17
N LEU A 94 -9.87 10.09 -21.40
CA LEU A 94 -9.10 9.84 -22.62
C LEU A 94 -7.97 10.86 -22.77
N LEU A 95 -8.28 12.14 -22.56
CA LEU A 95 -7.30 13.22 -22.58
C LEU A 95 -6.18 12.97 -21.56
N TYR A 96 -6.53 12.63 -20.32
CA TYR A 96 -5.57 12.34 -19.26
C TYR A 96 -4.63 11.19 -19.64
N LYS A 97 -5.18 10.05 -20.07
CA LYS A 97 -4.38 8.88 -20.47
C LYS A 97 -3.48 9.17 -21.67
N THR A 98 -4.01 9.89 -22.68
CA THR A 98 -3.26 10.22 -23.90
C THR A 98 -2.08 11.13 -23.58
N ILE A 99 -2.33 12.27 -22.93
CA ILE A 99 -1.28 13.24 -22.58
C ILE A 99 -0.23 12.57 -21.69
N PHE A 100 -0.66 11.82 -20.67
CA PHE A 100 0.27 11.18 -19.76
C PHE A 100 1.14 10.12 -20.46
N ARG A 101 0.56 9.35 -21.41
CA ARG A 101 1.34 8.43 -22.26
C ARG A 101 2.38 9.19 -23.07
N CYS A 102 1.98 10.26 -23.77
CA CYS A 102 2.89 11.08 -24.57
C CYS A 102 4.05 11.68 -23.74
N CYS A 103 3.79 12.03 -22.48
CA CYS A 103 4.81 12.65 -21.61
C CYS A 103 5.76 11.64 -20.95
N THR A 104 5.33 10.39 -20.75
CA THR A 104 6.08 9.40 -19.96
C THR A 104 6.76 8.32 -20.80
N ASP A 105 6.33 8.14 -22.05
CA ASP A 105 6.95 7.20 -22.98
C ASP A 105 7.96 7.92 -23.89
N PRO A 106 9.27 7.59 -23.82
CA PRO A 106 10.28 8.18 -24.69
C PRO A 106 10.03 8.00 -26.19
N SER A 107 9.27 6.98 -26.60
CA SER A 107 8.93 6.76 -28.00
C SER A 107 7.99 7.83 -28.58
N CYS A 108 7.35 8.63 -27.72
CA CYS A 108 6.41 9.68 -28.10
C CYS A 108 7.07 11.05 -28.29
N SER A 109 8.39 11.12 -28.49
CA SER A 109 9.18 12.37 -28.60
C SER A 109 8.99 13.12 -29.93
N ASP A 110 7.80 13.04 -30.54
CA ASP A 110 7.49 13.64 -31.83
C ASP A 110 7.19 15.15 -31.70
N PRO A 111 7.71 16.01 -32.59
CA PRO A 111 7.46 17.45 -32.55
C PRO A 111 5.98 17.85 -32.68
N VAL A 112 5.18 17.11 -33.46
CA VAL A 112 3.76 17.40 -33.65
C VAL A 112 2.98 17.09 -32.37
N ILE A 113 3.34 16.02 -31.66
CA ILE A 113 2.80 15.73 -30.33
C ILE A 113 3.15 16.89 -29.38
N ALA A 114 4.40 17.35 -29.36
CA ALA A 114 4.83 18.46 -28.52
C ALA A 114 4.00 19.73 -28.78
N ASP A 115 3.76 20.09 -30.05
CA ASP A 115 2.92 21.23 -30.44
C ASP A 115 1.50 21.14 -29.86
N PHE A 116 0.86 19.97 -29.96
CA PHE A 116 -0.48 19.76 -29.37
C PHE A 116 -0.47 19.89 -27.85
N LEU A 117 0.58 19.39 -27.19
CA LEU A 117 0.72 19.49 -25.74
C LEU A 117 0.95 20.94 -25.30
N HIS A 118 1.73 21.73 -26.04
CA HIS A 118 1.89 23.17 -25.80
C HIS A 118 0.57 23.94 -26.00
N CYS A 119 -0.18 23.63 -27.05
CA CYS A 119 -1.53 24.20 -27.25
C CYS A 119 -2.46 23.87 -26.08
N PHE A 120 -2.43 22.64 -25.56
CA PHE A 120 -3.19 22.26 -24.37
C PHE A 120 -2.77 23.06 -23.14
N LEU A 121 -1.46 23.18 -22.88
CA LEU A 121 -0.94 23.98 -21.76
C LEU A 121 -1.40 25.42 -21.82
N GLN A 122 -1.28 26.06 -22.99
CA GLN A 122 -1.72 27.44 -23.21
C GLN A 122 -3.23 27.58 -22.96
N HIS A 123 -4.03 26.64 -23.49
CA HIS A 123 -5.48 26.63 -23.29
C HIS A 123 -5.86 26.54 -21.81
N ILE A 124 -5.25 25.63 -21.04
CA ILE A 124 -5.53 25.52 -19.61
C ILE A 124 -5.11 26.81 -18.89
N ALA A 125 -3.94 27.34 -19.18
CA ALA A 125 -3.40 28.54 -18.52
C ALA A 125 -4.33 29.76 -18.65
N THR A 126 -5.01 29.93 -19.79
CA THR A 126 -5.95 31.05 -20.00
C THR A 126 -7.35 30.81 -19.45
N HIS A 127 -7.70 29.56 -19.08
CA HIS A 127 -9.05 29.17 -18.63
C HIS A 127 -9.07 28.53 -17.23
N ILE A 128 -8.04 28.78 -16.40
CA ILE A 128 -7.93 28.18 -15.06
C ILE A 128 -9.20 28.44 -14.23
N ASP A 129 -9.72 29.67 -14.27
CA ASP A 129 -10.91 30.10 -13.52
C ASP A 129 -12.19 29.39 -13.95
N GLU A 130 -12.37 29.16 -15.25
CA GLU A 130 -13.51 28.40 -15.77
C GLU A 130 -13.49 26.95 -15.24
N TYR A 131 -12.31 26.35 -15.13
CA TYR A 131 -12.16 24.93 -14.79
C TYR A 131 -12.04 24.65 -13.30
N LEU A 132 -11.76 25.65 -12.48
CA LEU A 132 -11.72 25.53 -11.01
C LEU A 132 -13.07 25.09 -10.44
N GLU A 133 -14.15 25.69 -10.92
CA GLU A 133 -15.50 25.44 -10.43
C GLU A 133 -16.23 24.34 -11.22
N HIS A 134 -15.64 23.86 -12.32
CA HIS A 134 -16.26 22.86 -13.17
C HIS A 134 -16.11 21.44 -12.60
N PRO A 135 -17.19 20.62 -12.53
CA PRO A 135 -17.18 19.26 -11.97
C PRO A 135 -16.16 18.28 -12.57
N HIS A 136 -15.72 18.53 -13.80
CA HIS A 136 -14.71 17.74 -14.50
C HIS A 136 -13.42 18.51 -14.80
N GLY A 137 -13.48 19.85 -14.84
CA GLY A 137 -12.36 20.68 -15.28
C GLY A 137 -11.17 20.62 -14.34
N HIS A 138 -11.43 20.48 -13.04
CA HIS A 138 -10.42 20.32 -12.01
C HIS A 138 -9.53 19.07 -12.19
N HIS A 139 -9.96 18.03 -12.93
CA HIS A 139 -9.09 16.91 -13.30
C HIS A 139 -7.99 17.36 -14.28
N SER A 140 -8.34 18.16 -15.29
CA SER A 140 -7.37 18.70 -16.25
C SER A 140 -6.43 19.73 -15.62
N LEU A 141 -6.90 20.53 -14.66
CA LEU A 141 -6.01 21.43 -13.88
C LEU A 141 -4.93 20.64 -13.13
N ARG A 142 -5.30 19.49 -12.57
CA ARG A 142 -4.39 18.58 -11.86
C ARG A 142 -3.38 17.90 -12.80
N LEU A 143 -3.79 17.61 -14.03
CA LEU A 143 -2.88 17.13 -15.09
C LEU A 143 -1.92 18.24 -15.53
N TYR A 144 -2.43 19.45 -15.75
CA TYR A 144 -1.67 20.63 -16.16
C TYR A 144 -0.47 20.89 -15.23
N LEU A 145 -0.68 20.86 -13.91
CA LEU A 145 0.41 21.03 -12.93
C LEU A 145 1.54 20.02 -13.14
N GLN A 146 1.18 18.75 -13.33
CA GLN A 146 2.12 17.65 -13.48
C GLN A 146 2.92 17.78 -14.78
N ILE A 147 2.25 18.00 -15.90
CA ILE A 147 2.91 18.01 -17.21
C ILE A 147 3.70 19.29 -17.47
N ALA A 148 3.20 20.45 -17.02
CA ALA A 148 3.93 21.71 -17.15
C ALA A 148 5.28 21.61 -16.45
N ALA A 149 5.29 21.06 -15.23
CA ALA A 149 6.49 20.92 -14.42
C ALA A 149 7.25 19.60 -14.64
N GLY A 150 6.81 18.70 -15.53
CA GLY A 150 7.44 17.40 -15.75
C GLY A 150 7.50 16.51 -14.50
N VAL A 151 6.41 16.45 -13.72
CA VAL A 151 6.32 15.68 -12.47
C VAL A 151 5.18 14.69 -12.56
N ASN A 152 5.46 13.41 -12.32
CA ASN A 152 4.45 12.36 -12.23
C ASN A 152 4.12 12.09 -10.76
N VAL A 153 2.89 12.39 -10.34
CA VAL A 153 2.41 12.14 -8.97
C VAL A 153 1.43 10.96 -8.98
N PRO A 154 1.86 9.77 -8.52
CA PRO A 154 0.98 8.61 -8.49
C PRO A 154 -0.11 8.76 -7.42
N LYS A 155 -1.20 8.01 -7.60
CA LYS A 155 -2.22 7.82 -6.58
C LYS A 155 -2.08 6.46 -5.92
N ASP A 156 -2.33 6.40 -4.62
CA ASP A 156 -2.49 5.14 -3.90
C ASP A 156 -3.75 4.43 -4.42
N ALA A 157 -3.61 3.17 -4.82
CA ALA A 157 -4.69 2.42 -5.45
C ALA A 157 -5.87 2.16 -4.50
N ILE A 158 -5.63 2.14 -3.19
CA ILE A 158 -6.64 1.80 -2.17
C ILE A 158 -7.27 3.07 -1.61
N ALA A 159 -6.44 4.04 -1.20
CA ALA A 159 -6.89 5.29 -0.61
C ALA A 159 -7.32 6.34 -1.65
N ASN A 160 -6.94 6.15 -2.92
CA ASN A 160 -7.13 7.11 -4.02
C ASN A 160 -6.56 8.51 -3.69
N THR A 161 -5.57 8.57 -2.82
CA THR A 161 -4.86 9.78 -2.41
C THR A 161 -3.54 9.93 -3.18
N TYR A 162 -3.08 11.17 -3.35
CA TYR A 162 -1.78 11.43 -3.98
C TYR A 162 -0.64 11.00 -3.04
N VAL A 163 0.36 10.32 -3.60
CA VAL A 163 1.56 9.92 -2.87
C VAL A 163 2.70 10.88 -3.22
N ALA A 164 3.40 11.40 -2.21
CA ALA A 164 4.47 12.39 -2.40
C ALA A 164 5.75 11.82 -3.06
N THR A 165 5.84 10.51 -3.28
CA THR A 165 6.89 9.89 -4.11
C THR A 165 6.60 10.14 -5.58
N ALA A 166 7.07 11.29 -6.08
CA ALA A 166 6.86 11.70 -7.45
C ALA A 166 8.06 11.33 -8.34
N GLY A 167 7.78 10.89 -9.57
CA GLY A 167 8.78 10.70 -10.62
C GLY A 167 9.00 11.98 -11.41
N LEU A 168 10.19 12.15 -11.99
CA LEU A 168 10.51 13.28 -12.87
C LEU A 168 10.55 12.83 -14.33
N PHE A 169 10.07 13.69 -15.21
CA PHE A 169 10.27 13.62 -16.66
C PHE A 169 10.57 15.03 -17.19
N GLN A 170 10.79 15.15 -18.50
CA GLN A 170 11.09 16.43 -19.14
C GLN A 170 9.88 17.38 -19.01
N PRO A 171 10.05 18.57 -18.39
CA PRO A 171 8.99 19.57 -18.36
C PRO A 171 8.57 19.97 -19.77
N LEU A 172 7.26 20.09 -19.98
CA LEU A 172 6.73 20.65 -21.22
C LEU A 172 6.73 22.18 -21.22
N ASP A 173 6.61 22.82 -20.06
CA ASP A 173 6.73 24.27 -19.96
C ASP A 173 8.19 24.63 -19.62
N GLU A 174 8.92 25.23 -20.56
CA GLU A 174 10.30 25.68 -20.31
C GLU A 174 10.37 26.71 -19.17
N ASN A 175 9.29 27.46 -18.96
CA ASN A 175 9.14 28.48 -17.92
C ASN A 175 8.33 27.99 -16.71
N TYR A 176 8.23 26.67 -16.50
CA TYR A 176 7.41 26.08 -15.44
C TYR A 176 7.67 26.68 -14.05
N THR A 177 8.88 27.15 -13.78
CA THR A 177 9.22 27.80 -12.50
C THR A 177 8.42 29.07 -12.27
N VAL A 178 8.24 29.90 -13.31
CA VAL A 178 7.43 31.13 -13.26
C VAL A 178 5.95 30.75 -13.13
N THR A 179 5.50 29.81 -13.96
CA THR A 179 4.12 29.29 -13.93
C THR A 179 3.73 28.79 -12.54
N LEU A 180 4.53 27.90 -11.96
CA LEU A 180 4.29 27.38 -10.61
C LEU A 180 4.37 28.49 -9.54
N THR A 181 5.30 29.44 -9.66
CA THR A 181 5.42 30.56 -8.70
C THR A 181 4.13 31.39 -8.68
N ASN A 182 3.56 31.68 -9.85
CA ASN A 182 2.31 32.41 -9.97
C ASN A 182 1.15 31.63 -9.34
N LEU A 183 1.06 30.31 -9.60
CA LEU A 183 0.02 29.46 -9.03
C LEU A 183 0.16 29.31 -7.51
N VAL A 184 1.37 29.11 -6.98
CA VAL A 184 1.62 29.05 -5.53
C VAL A 184 1.20 30.36 -4.87
N THR A 185 1.59 31.50 -5.44
CA THR A 185 1.22 32.82 -4.92
C THR A 185 -0.30 33.00 -4.90
N ARG A 186 -0.95 32.64 -6.01
CA ARG A 186 -2.40 32.79 -6.20
C ARG A 186 -3.23 31.86 -5.31
N PHE A 187 -2.85 30.60 -5.16
CA PHE A 187 -3.71 29.58 -4.52
C PHE A 187 -3.26 29.16 -3.13
N LEU A 188 -1.98 29.31 -2.78
CA LEU A 188 -1.45 28.88 -1.48
C LEU A 188 -1.07 30.05 -0.57
N LEU A 189 -0.70 31.20 -1.14
CA LEU A 189 -0.29 32.39 -0.38
C LEU A 189 -1.34 33.51 -0.36
N ALA A 190 -2.51 33.28 -0.94
CA ALA A 190 -3.66 34.18 -0.86
C ALA A 190 -4.61 33.81 0.29
N SER A 191 -5.44 34.76 0.73
CA SER A 191 -6.42 34.54 1.80
C SER A 191 -7.47 33.48 1.47
N ASP A 192 -7.79 33.30 0.19
CA ASP A 192 -8.79 32.33 -0.26
C ASP A 192 -8.36 30.86 -0.04
N VAL A 193 -7.08 30.60 0.25
CA VAL A 193 -6.59 29.24 0.59
C VAL A 193 -7.36 28.64 1.78
N TYR A 194 -7.85 29.47 2.70
CA TYR A 194 -8.71 29.02 3.81
C TYR A 194 -9.98 28.31 3.29
N LYS A 195 -10.63 28.89 2.26
CA LYS A 195 -11.83 28.33 1.64
C LYS A 195 -11.49 27.16 0.73
N TYR A 196 -10.47 27.32 -0.12
CA TYR A 196 -10.07 26.29 -1.09
C TYR A 196 -9.59 24.99 -0.43
N SER A 197 -8.87 25.08 0.69
CA SER A 197 -8.39 23.91 1.44
C SER A 197 -9.50 23.09 2.11
N ARG A 198 -10.68 23.68 2.32
CA ARG A 198 -11.86 23.01 2.89
C ARG A 198 -12.83 22.50 1.81
N HIS A 199 -12.66 22.94 0.57
CA HIS A 199 -13.49 22.54 -0.56
C HIS A 199 -13.03 21.20 -1.16
N SER A 200 -13.94 20.22 -1.23
CA SER A 200 -13.63 18.82 -1.61
C SER A 200 -13.05 18.67 -3.01
N GLN A 201 -13.41 19.54 -3.96
CA GLN A 201 -12.93 19.48 -5.34
C GLN A 201 -11.63 20.26 -5.58
N LEU A 202 -11.38 21.30 -4.77
CA LEU A 202 -10.24 22.22 -4.93
C LEU A 202 -9.04 21.80 -4.08
N CYS A 203 -9.27 21.23 -2.90
CA CYS A 203 -8.20 20.72 -2.05
C CYS A 203 -7.27 19.73 -2.80
N PRO A 204 -7.76 18.77 -3.60
CA PRO A 204 -6.91 17.91 -4.43
C PRO A 204 -5.99 18.65 -5.42
N PHE A 205 -6.44 19.80 -5.95
CA PHE A 205 -5.60 20.66 -6.78
C PHE A 205 -4.49 21.33 -5.95
N LEU A 206 -4.81 21.83 -4.76
CA LEU A 206 -3.80 22.38 -3.83
C LEU A 206 -2.77 21.34 -3.41
N GLN A 207 -3.21 20.11 -3.10
CA GLN A 207 -2.32 19.00 -2.75
C GLN A 207 -1.31 18.73 -3.86
N LEU A 208 -1.78 18.61 -5.10
CA LEU A 208 -0.91 18.41 -6.27
C LEU A 208 0.03 19.59 -6.50
N LEU A 209 -0.46 20.83 -6.35
CA LEU A 209 0.38 22.02 -6.49
C LEU A 209 1.52 22.00 -5.46
N ILE A 210 1.23 21.62 -4.21
CA ILE A 210 2.24 21.47 -3.16
C ILE A 210 3.24 20.36 -3.51
N ILE A 211 2.77 19.17 -3.91
CA ILE A 211 3.66 18.04 -4.23
C ILE A 211 4.56 18.41 -5.41
N VAL A 212 3.99 18.89 -6.52
CA VAL A 212 4.73 19.25 -7.74
C VAL A 212 5.77 20.33 -7.46
N ALA A 213 5.38 21.41 -6.77
CA ALA A 213 6.30 22.49 -6.44
C ALA A 213 7.39 22.05 -5.44
N ALA A 214 7.06 21.17 -4.48
CA ALA A 214 8.04 20.63 -3.55
C ALA A 214 9.03 19.67 -4.24
N THR A 215 8.56 18.81 -5.15
CA THR A 215 9.41 17.91 -5.95
C THR A 215 10.41 18.70 -6.81
N ARG A 216 10.02 19.89 -7.28
CA ARG A 216 10.91 20.83 -8.01
C ARG A 216 11.66 21.80 -7.11
N GLU A 217 11.63 21.61 -5.79
CA GLU A 217 12.28 22.46 -4.78
C GLU A 217 11.98 23.97 -4.93
N LEU A 218 10.75 24.31 -5.33
CA LEU A 218 10.35 25.68 -5.63
C LEU A 218 10.44 26.57 -4.38
N LYS A 219 11.39 27.52 -4.39
CA LYS A 219 11.68 28.44 -3.25
C LYS A 219 10.43 29.15 -2.71
N PRO A 220 9.58 29.81 -3.52
CA PRO A 220 8.35 30.44 -3.04
C PRO A 220 7.47 29.57 -2.16
N LEU A 221 7.34 28.27 -2.45
CA LEU A 221 6.60 27.34 -1.61
C LEU A 221 7.40 26.98 -0.36
N MET A 222 8.64 26.50 -0.55
CA MET A 222 9.44 25.91 0.54
C MET A 222 9.77 26.91 1.64
N ASP A 223 9.95 28.18 1.30
CA ASP A 223 10.24 29.25 2.24
C ASP A 223 8.97 29.76 2.96
N ASN A 224 7.79 29.56 2.36
CA ASN A 224 6.50 30.04 2.88
C ASN A 224 5.56 28.93 3.40
N LEU A 225 6.02 27.69 3.58
CA LEU A 225 5.18 26.61 4.12
C LEU A 225 4.48 27.00 5.44
N LYS A 226 5.18 27.71 6.34
CA LYS A 226 4.58 28.22 7.59
C LYS A 226 3.44 29.21 7.33
N THR A 227 3.57 30.05 6.31
CA THR A 227 2.53 31.00 5.90
C THR A 227 1.31 30.27 5.35
N VAL A 228 1.51 29.27 4.48
CA VAL A 228 0.43 28.41 3.98
C VAL A 228 -0.34 27.78 5.14
N MET A 229 0.38 27.20 6.11
CA MET A 229 -0.23 26.58 7.29
C MET A 229 -1.03 27.56 8.15
N LYS A 230 -0.56 28.82 8.26
CA LYS A 230 -1.28 29.89 8.96
C LYS A 230 -2.54 30.31 8.19
N LEU A 231 -2.44 30.59 6.90
CA LEU A 231 -3.56 31.08 6.08
C LEU A 231 -4.67 30.04 5.93
N THR A 232 -4.32 28.77 5.89
CA THR A 232 -5.29 27.65 5.90
C THR A 232 -5.99 27.45 7.26
N GLY A 233 -5.51 28.08 8.34
CA GLY A 233 -6.07 27.88 9.69
C GLY A 233 -5.83 26.46 10.23
N LEU A 234 -4.76 25.77 9.81
CA LEU A 234 -4.52 24.36 10.18
C LEU A 234 -4.48 24.11 11.69
N PHE A 235 -3.97 25.08 12.45
CA PHE A 235 -3.77 24.96 13.88
C PHE A 235 -4.78 25.76 14.71
N GLU A 236 -5.86 26.25 14.08
CA GLU A 236 -6.96 26.88 14.79
C GLU A 236 -7.75 25.81 15.57
N LYS A 237 -8.12 26.13 16.81
CA LYS A 237 -8.90 25.26 17.69
C LYS A 237 -10.29 25.86 17.86
N SER A 238 -11.32 25.02 17.74
CA SER A 238 -12.71 25.44 17.97
C SER A 238 -13.08 25.56 19.47
N GLY A 239 -12.17 25.17 20.37
CA GLY A 239 -12.38 25.25 21.81
C GLY A 239 -11.18 24.73 22.62
N PRO A 240 -11.18 24.93 23.95
CA PRO A 240 -10.16 24.36 24.83
C PRO A 240 -10.21 22.83 24.79
N ASN A 241 -9.04 22.18 24.82
CA ASN A 241 -8.88 20.71 24.75
C ASN A 241 -9.33 20.01 23.45
N MET A 242 -9.67 20.76 22.39
CA MET A 242 -9.95 20.20 21.06
C MET A 242 -8.70 20.07 20.21
N LEU A 243 -8.65 19.02 19.39
CA LEU A 243 -7.66 18.90 18.33
C LEU A 243 -7.87 20.01 17.30
N PRO A 244 -6.79 20.56 16.72
CA PRO A 244 -6.89 21.56 15.66
C PRO A 244 -7.68 21.08 14.44
N ASP A 245 -8.32 22.03 13.74
CA ASP A 245 -9.17 21.77 12.57
C ASP A 245 -8.40 21.01 11.46
N GLY A 246 -7.11 21.32 11.29
CA GLY A 246 -6.23 20.63 10.34
C GLY A 246 -6.07 19.13 10.57
N PHE A 247 -6.41 18.62 11.76
CA PHE A 247 -6.36 17.20 12.08
C PHE A 247 -7.72 16.51 11.98
N THR A 248 -8.81 17.24 12.24
CA THR A 248 -10.15 16.65 12.40
C THR A 248 -11.05 16.86 11.18
N HIS A 249 -10.86 17.94 10.43
CA HIS A 249 -11.68 18.27 9.26
C HIS A 249 -11.44 17.29 8.09
N GLN A 250 -12.53 16.75 7.54
CA GLN A 250 -12.49 15.69 6.54
C GLN A 250 -11.66 16.05 5.29
N THR A 251 -11.85 17.24 4.73
CA THR A 251 -11.08 17.74 3.57
C THR A 251 -9.68 18.24 3.93
N LEU A 252 -9.56 19.13 4.91
CA LEU A 252 -8.30 19.78 5.26
C LEU A 252 -7.22 18.79 5.73
N SER A 253 -7.62 17.68 6.37
CA SER A 253 -6.71 16.62 6.80
C SER A 253 -5.84 16.06 5.67
N TYR A 254 -6.36 16.00 4.43
CA TYR A 254 -5.61 15.56 3.26
C TYR A 254 -4.51 16.56 2.89
N LEU A 255 -4.80 17.87 2.99
CA LEU A 255 -3.80 18.92 2.80
C LEU A 255 -2.74 18.86 3.90
N THR A 256 -3.14 18.63 5.16
CA THR A 256 -2.22 18.45 6.29
C THR A 256 -1.26 17.28 6.08
N GLU A 257 -1.78 16.12 5.67
CA GLU A 257 -0.96 14.94 5.31
C GLU A 257 0.05 15.30 4.21
N THR A 258 -0.39 16.05 3.19
CA THR A 258 0.46 16.48 2.08
C THR A 258 1.57 17.42 2.56
N LEU A 259 1.23 18.41 3.38
CA LEU A 259 2.20 19.34 3.97
C LEU A 259 3.22 18.60 4.83
N ILE A 260 2.77 17.65 5.65
CA ILE A 260 3.68 16.81 6.45
C ILE A 260 4.66 16.10 5.54
N SER A 261 4.21 15.51 4.42
CA SER A 261 5.07 14.77 3.50
C SER A 261 6.19 15.60 2.88
N VAL A 262 5.95 16.90 2.62
CA VAL A 262 6.91 17.79 1.94
C VAL A 262 7.74 18.68 2.87
N MET A 263 7.43 18.72 4.16
CA MET A 263 8.20 19.52 5.13
C MET A 263 9.69 19.17 5.07
N ARG A 264 10.57 20.14 5.36
CA ARG A 264 12.00 19.84 5.61
C ARG A 264 12.19 19.28 7.03
N GLY A 265 13.26 18.53 7.27
CA GLY A 265 13.51 17.88 8.57
C GLY A 265 13.44 18.82 9.79
N LYS A 266 14.01 20.04 9.70
CA LYS A 266 13.91 21.04 10.77
C LYS A 266 12.49 21.55 11.00
N GLN A 267 11.72 21.76 9.93
CA GLN A 267 10.32 22.21 10.02
C GLN A 267 9.43 21.12 10.61
N PHE A 268 9.66 19.87 10.19
CA PHE A 268 8.96 18.72 10.72
C PHE A 268 9.21 18.48 12.20
N ALA A 269 10.47 18.54 12.64
CA ALA A 269 10.79 18.38 14.05
C ALA A 269 10.07 19.44 14.91
N ARG A 270 10.00 20.70 14.44
CA ARG A 270 9.22 21.76 15.10
C ARG A 270 7.72 21.47 15.09
N PHE A 271 7.19 20.98 13.97
CA PHE A 271 5.79 20.58 13.86
C PHE A 271 5.44 19.46 14.85
N LEU A 272 6.26 18.39 14.88
CA LEU A 272 6.11 17.25 15.76
C LEU A 272 6.15 17.69 17.23
N GLN A 273 7.16 18.46 17.61
CA GLN A 273 7.27 18.97 18.98
C GLN A 273 6.08 19.84 19.34
N LYS A 274 5.78 20.88 18.56
CA LYS A 274 4.81 21.91 18.94
C LYS A 274 3.35 21.47 18.87
N HIS A 275 2.99 20.65 17.88
CA HIS A 275 1.58 20.39 17.56
C HIS A 275 1.13 18.96 17.83
N VAL A 276 2.07 18.03 18.07
CA VAL A 276 1.77 16.60 18.20
C VAL A 276 2.18 16.07 19.57
N LEU A 277 3.37 16.45 20.05
CA LEU A 277 3.95 15.94 21.30
C LEU A 277 3.79 16.89 22.50
N TYR A 278 3.71 18.21 22.30
CA TYR A 278 3.68 19.19 23.39
C TYR A 278 2.31 19.29 24.09
N SER A 279 2.38 19.30 25.43
CA SER A 279 1.33 19.61 26.41
C SER A 279 1.08 21.12 26.65
N GLU A 280 0.00 21.78 26.24
CA GLU A 280 -0.18 23.24 26.49
C GLU A 280 -0.31 23.66 27.98
N ASN A 281 -0.47 22.72 28.92
CA ASN A 281 -0.77 23.04 30.33
C ASN A 281 0.42 22.88 31.32
N GLU A 282 1.68 22.95 30.88
CA GLU A 282 2.82 22.83 31.80
C GLU A 282 3.05 24.09 32.68
N GLU A 283 2.44 25.24 32.37
CA GLU A 283 2.70 26.51 33.09
C GLU A 283 1.76 26.83 34.27
N GLN A 284 0.77 25.98 34.57
CA GLN A 284 -0.14 26.18 35.72
C GLN A 284 0.03 25.06 36.76
N GLU A 285 1.24 24.96 37.34
CA GLU A 285 1.44 24.23 38.60
C GLU A 285 0.86 25.03 39.77
N VAL A 286 -0.40 24.73 40.11
CA VAL A 286 -0.89 24.90 41.49
C VAL A 286 -1.59 23.60 41.85
N ASN A 287 -0.95 22.83 42.74
CA ASN A 287 -1.33 21.51 43.24
C ASN A 287 -1.04 20.35 42.27
N SER A 288 -0.04 19.57 42.66
CA SER A 288 0.48 18.36 42.04
C SER A 288 -0.59 17.50 41.36
N GLU A 289 -0.32 17.07 40.13
CA GLU A 289 -1.04 16.09 39.30
C GLU A 289 -2.15 16.59 38.35
N VAL A 290 -1.78 17.34 37.32
CA VAL A 290 -2.49 17.28 36.02
C VAL A 290 -1.45 17.14 34.90
N ARG A 291 -1.07 15.90 34.55
CA ARG A 291 -0.34 15.65 33.29
C ARG A 291 -1.32 15.81 32.13
N SER A 292 -1.14 16.88 31.39
CA SER A 292 -1.89 17.16 30.17
C SER A 292 -1.61 16.09 29.11
N THR A 293 -2.66 15.61 28.46
CA THR A 293 -2.54 14.53 27.47
C THR A 293 -1.96 15.10 26.17
N PRO A 294 -0.86 14.56 25.62
CA PRO A 294 -0.30 15.06 24.37
C PRO A 294 -1.30 14.83 23.21
N PRO A 295 -1.43 15.74 22.23
CA PRO A 295 -2.41 15.65 21.16
C PRO A 295 -2.43 14.29 20.44
N ILE A 296 -1.26 13.67 20.23
CA ILE A 296 -1.14 12.37 19.56
C ILE A 296 -1.97 11.25 20.22
N ARG A 297 -2.18 11.30 21.54
CA ARG A 297 -3.01 10.32 22.28
C ARG A 297 -4.47 10.40 21.89
N LEU A 298 -4.98 11.59 21.53
CA LEU A 298 -6.34 11.78 21.03
C LEU A 298 -6.40 11.52 19.52
N MET A 299 -5.34 11.87 18.77
CA MET A 299 -5.32 11.71 17.33
C MET A 299 -5.34 10.24 16.91
N ILE A 300 -4.67 9.36 17.66
CA ILE A 300 -4.45 7.96 17.26
C ILE A 300 -5.76 7.15 17.17
N SER A 301 -6.75 7.47 18.01
CA SER A 301 -8.07 6.81 18.04
C SER A 301 -9.15 7.57 17.25
N HIS A 302 -8.85 8.79 16.79
CA HIS A 302 -9.81 9.62 16.07
C HIS A 302 -9.90 9.22 14.58
N PRO A 303 -11.11 9.11 13.99
CA PRO A 303 -11.31 8.60 12.62
C PRO A 303 -10.60 9.41 11.52
N THR A 304 -10.57 10.75 11.63
CA THR A 304 -9.81 11.62 10.70
C THR A 304 -8.35 11.81 11.12
N ALA A 305 -8.09 12.19 12.37
CA ALA A 305 -6.75 12.57 12.81
C ALA A 305 -5.75 11.40 12.86
N SER A 306 -6.22 10.15 12.92
CA SER A 306 -5.37 8.96 12.82
C SER A 306 -4.60 8.93 11.49
N ARG A 307 -5.19 9.46 10.41
CA ARG A 307 -4.50 9.66 9.11
C ARG A 307 -3.26 10.54 9.25
N ILE A 308 -3.35 11.60 10.03
CA ILE A 308 -2.23 12.51 10.27
C ILE A 308 -1.13 11.79 11.06
N VAL A 309 -1.50 10.95 12.04
CA VAL A 309 -0.54 10.11 12.77
C VAL A 309 0.18 9.15 11.82
N ARG A 310 -0.55 8.52 10.89
CA ARG A 310 0.05 7.66 9.84
C ARG A 310 1.03 8.43 8.96
N ALA A 311 0.66 9.64 8.53
CA ALA A 311 1.53 10.51 7.74
C ALA A 311 2.82 10.88 8.49
N ILE A 312 2.73 11.14 9.80
CA ILE A 312 3.88 11.38 10.68
C ILE A 312 4.76 10.14 10.75
N ILE A 313 4.19 8.97 11.06
CA ILE A 313 4.92 7.70 11.21
C ILE A 313 5.71 7.35 9.95
N ARG A 314 5.10 7.49 8.76
CA ARG A 314 5.75 7.19 7.48
C ARG A 314 6.90 8.14 7.14
N ARG A 315 6.94 9.32 7.76
CA ARG A 315 7.97 10.33 7.53
C ARG A 315 9.06 10.36 8.61
N LEU A 316 8.96 9.53 9.64
CA LEU A 316 10.00 9.45 10.66
C LEU A 316 11.31 8.96 10.04
N THR A 317 12.39 9.68 10.35
CA THR A 317 13.76 9.26 9.98
C THR A 317 14.71 9.22 11.17
N LYS A 318 14.32 9.79 12.32
CA LYS A 318 15.17 9.89 13.51
C LYS A 318 14.62 9.03 14.63
N LEU A 319 15.49 8.23 15.24
CA LEU A 319 15.14 7.35 16.35
C LEU A 319 14.48 8.10 17.52
N GLN A 320 15.03 9.27 17.87
CA GLN A 320 14.52 10.12 18.96
C GLN A 320 13.05 10.56 18.75
N ASP A 321 12.66 10.84 17.50
CA ASP A 321 11.28 11.23 17.19
C ASP A 321 10.31 10.04 17.40
N MET A 322 10.74 8.82 17.03
CA MET A 322 9.98 7.59 17.26
C MET A 322 9.89 7.24 18.75
N GLU A 323 10.99 7.43 19.50
CA GLU A 323 11.01 7.25 20.96
C GLU A 323 10.02 8.19 21.64
N ALA A 324 10.04 9.47 21.30
CA ALA A 324 9.13 10.46 21.85
C ALA A 324 7.66 10.16 21.52
N ILE A 325 7.36 9.65 20.32
CA ILE A 325 6.02 9.17 19.96
C ILE A 325 5.62 7.98 20.85
N PHE A 326 6.52 7.01 21.04
CA PHE A 326 6.23 5.86 21.90
C PHE A 326 6.00 6.30 23.35
N ASP A 327 6.83 7.22 23.87
CA ASP A 327 6.67 7.79 25.22
C ASP A 327 5.30 8.46 25.34
N ALA A 328 4.97 9.36 24.42
CA ALA A 328 3.68 10.05 24.39
C ALA A 328 2.48 9.08 24.33
N LEU A 329 2.59 7.98 23.56
CA LEU A 329 1.53 6.97 23.44
C LEU A 329 1.41 6.05 24.66
N THR A 330 2.47 5.91 25.44
CA THR A 330 2.48 5.13 26.70
C THR A 330 2.12 5.93 27.94
N CYS A 331 2.17 7.26 27.87
CA CYS A 331 1.73 8.14 28.94
C CYS A 331 0.27 7.87 29.30
N VAL A 332 0.05 7.50 30.57
CA VAL A 332 -1.27 7.37 31.19
C VAL A 332 -1.57 8.73 31.82
N ALA A 333 -2.58 9.43 31.33
CA ALA A 333 -2.95 10.75 31.87
C ALA A 333 -3.62 10.60 33.25
N GLY A 334 -3.43 11.60 34.12
CA GLY A 334 -3.99 11.63 35.47
C GLY A 334 -5.53 11.57 35.47
N GLN A 335 -6.07 10.80 36.43
CA GLN A 335 -7.48 10.52 36.72
C GLN A 335 -8.43 10.31 35.51
N GLY A 336 -8.56 9.05 35.06
CA GLY A 336 -9.70 8.59 34.27
C GLY A 336 -9.36 7.84 32.97
N GLN A 337 -8.16 8.03 32.40
CA GLN A 337 -7.69 7.23 31.27
C GLN A 337 -6.77 6.11 31.76
N SER A 338 -7.31 4.90 31.88
CA SER A 338 -6.52 3.71 32.27
C SER A 338 -5.83 3.02 31.08
N THR A 339 -6.16 3.41 29.86
CA THR A 339 -5.77 2.74 28.62
C THR A 339 -4.55 3.40 27.96
N SER A 340 -3.79 2.60 27.20
CA SER A 340 -2.66 3.11 26.40
C SER A 340 -3.12 3.63 25.04
N GLY A 341 -2.31 4.44 24.34
CA GLY A 341 -2.76 4.98 23.03
C GLY A 341 -2.90 3.94 21.94
N LEU A 342 -2.15 2.86 22.04
CA LEU A 342 -2.31 1.74 21.12
C LEU A 342 -3.60 0.95 21.41
N GLU A 343 -4.00 0.88 22.69
CA GLU A 343 -5.26 0.28 23.11
C GLU A 343 -6.46 1.09 22.60
N ASP A 344 -6.41 2.41 22.73
CA ASP A 344 -7.44 3.30 22.19
C ASP A 344 -7.55 3.16 20.66
N ALA A 345 -6.40 3.03 19.97
CA ALA A 345 -6.37 2.83 18.52
C ALA A 345 -6.98 1.48 18.10
N ILE A 346 -6.76 0.42 18.87
CA ILE A 346 -7.34 -0.91 18.63
C ILE A 346 -8.85 -0.85 18.86
N SER A 347 -9.31 -0.38 20.03
CA SER A 347 -10.74 -0.34 20.36
C SER A 347 -11.55 0.62 19.48
N SER A 348 -10.91 1.63 18.85
CA SER A 348 -11.55 2.55 17.88
C SER A 348 -11.44 2.12 16.42
N GLY A 349 -10.89 0.94 16.13
CA GLY A 349 -10.75 0.42 14.76
C GLY A 349 -9.67 1.10 13.92
N GLN A 350 -8.79 1.92 14.51
CA GLN A 350 -7.70 2.62 13.83
C GLN A 350 -6.47 1.70 13.60
N HIS A 351 -6.74 0.48 13.13
CA HIS A 351 -5.79 -0.62 12.94
C HIS A 351 -4.62 -0.29 12.00
N ALA A 352 -4.85 0.62 11.06
CA ALA A 352 -3.82 1.04 10.11
C ALA A 352 -2.68 1.80 10.79
N VAL A 353 -2.95 2.52 11.90
CA VAL A 353 -1.89 3.20 12.67
C VAL A 353 -0.98 2.17 13.35
N VAL A 354 -1.58 1.14 13.93
CA VAL A 354 -0.83 0.04 14.59
C VAL A 354 0.06 -0.69 13.58
N ASN A 355 -0.45 -0.95 12.38
CA ASN A 355 0.32 -1.56 11.29
C ASN A 355 1.45 -0.65 10.79
N ASP A 356 1.20 0.66 10.61
CA ASP A 356 2.22 1.62 10.19
C ASP A 356 3.34 1.71 11.24
N LEU A 357 3.02 1.73 12.55
CA LEU A 357 4.02 1.68 13.63
C LEU A 357 4.87 0.40 13.57
N ALA A 358 4.22 -0.76 13.45
CA ALA A 358 4.91 -2.05 13.37
C ALA A 358 5.81 -2.13 12.12
N THR A 359 5.34 -1.62 10.98
CA THR A 359 6.08 -1.60 9.72
C THR A 359 7.28 -0.65 9.81
N THR A 360 7.12 0.53 10.40
CA THR A 360 8.24 1.46 10.61
C THR A 360 9.31 0.86 11.51
N CYS A 361 8.95 0.06 12.52
CA CYS A 361 9.93 -0.67 13.34
C CYS A 361 10.79 -1.71 12.57
N LEU A 362 10.43 -2.09 11.33
CA LEU A 362 11.26 -2.96 10.49
C LEU A 362 12.45 -2.23 9.86
N GLN A 363 12.42 -0.90 9.77
CA GLN A 363 13.54 -0.16 9.21
C GLN A 363 14.74 -0.26 10.15
N GLU A 364 15.95 -0.35 9.58
CA GLU A 364 17.19 -0.54 10.33
C GLU A 364 17.37 0.53 11.42
N THR A 365 17.09 1.79 11.10
CA THR A 365 17.15 2.92 12.04
C THR A 365 16.27 2.75 13.28
N PHE A 366 15.15 2.02 13.15
CA PHE A 366 14.16 1.83 14.22
C PHE A 366 14.17 0.41 14.81
N ALA A 367 15.11 -0.45 14.41
CA ALA A 367 15.21 -1.81 14.91
C ALA A 367 15.24 -1.92 16.45
N PRO A 368 15.88 -1.00 17.22
CA PRO A 368 15.81 -1.00 18.69
C PRO A 368 14.37 -0.88 19.24
N MET A 369 13.47 -0.22 18.51
CA MET A 369 12.08 0.01 18.92
C MET A 369 11.22 -1.26 18.83
N GLN A 370 11.63 -2.28 18.09
CA GLN A 370 10.89 -3.55 17.97
C GLN A 370 10.60 -4.19 19.33
N ARG A 371 11.60 -4.21 20.23
CA ARG A 371 11.42 -4.77 21.59
C ARG A 371 10.45 -3.94 22.42
N ARG A 372 10.54 -2.61 22.31
CA ARG A 372 9.68 -1.66 23.02
C ARG A 372 8.24 -1.73 22.51
N PHE A 373 8.06 -1.96 21.21
CA PHE A 373 6.74 -2.18 20.61
C PHE A 373 6.08 -3.46 21.15
N LEU A 374 6.84 -4.57 21.24
CA LEU A 374 6.28 -5.88 21.61
C LEU A 374 6.07 -6.12 23.10
N LYS A 375 7.09 -5.90 23.95
CA LYS A 375 7.19 -6.53 25.31
C LYS A 375 6.02 -6.19 26.27
N ALA A 376 5.95 -6.88 27.40
CA ALA A 376 4.98 -6.66 28.48
C ALA A 376 4.98 -5.22 29.06
N SER A 377 6.17 -4.64 29.22
CA SER A 377 6.37 -3.22 29.52
C SER A 377 6.28 -2.32 28.28
N GLY A 378 6.11 -2.95 27.11
CA GLY A 378 5.96 -2.34 25.81
C GLY A 378 4.50 -2.07 25.48
N MET A 379 4.26 -1.68 24.23
CA MET A 379 2.99 -1.08 23.84
C MET A 379 1.93 -2.12 23.45
N LEU A 380 2.30 -3.08 22.59
CA LEU A 380 1.32 -3.91 21.90
C LEU A 380 0.69 -4.99 22.79
N TYR A 381 1.49 -5.79 23.49
CA TYR A 381 0.91 -6.86 24.32
C TYR A 381 0.07 -6.29 25.46
N LYS A 382 0.52 -5.18 26.06
CA LYS A 382 -0.24 -4.45 27.07
C LYS A 382 -1.58 -3.94 26.52
N ALA A 383 -1.62 -3.44 25.29
CA ALA A 383 -2.85 -2.96 24.66
C ALA A 383 -3.89 -4.09 24.44
N PHE A 384 -3.44 -5.33 24.29
CA PHE A 384 -4.32 -6.51 24.27
C PHE A 384 -4.63 -7.09 25.67
N GLY A 385 -4.17 -6.45 26.75
CA GLY A 385 -4.30 -6.96 28.12
C GLY A 385 -3.43 -8.18 28.42
N HIS A 386 -2.45 -8.50 27.57
CA HIS A 386 -1.62 -9.69 27.71
C HIS A 386 -0.34 -9.40 28.52
N PRO A 387 0.04 -10.24 29.51
CA PRO A 387 1.16 -9.98 30.42
C PRO A 387 2.54 -10.06 29.76
N GLY A 388 2.61 -10.36 28.46
CA GLY A 388 3.84 -10.52 27.68
C GLY A 388 4.80 -11.60 28.20
N LYS A 389 4.31 -12.49 29.07
CA LYS A 389 5.00 -13.70 29.51
C LYS A 389 4.71 -14.81 28.52
N LYS A 390 5.66 -15.71 28.31
CA LYS A 390 5.42 -16.91 27.49
C LYS A 390 4.35 -17.77 28.19
N PRO A 391 3.41 -18.36 27.44
CA PRO A 391 2.44 -19.29 28.03
C PRO A 391 3.14 -20.48 28.68
N LEU A 392 2.61 -20.96 29.81
CA LEU A 392 3.04 -22.24 30.39
C LEU A 392 2.63 -23.38 29.45
N ALA A 393 3.41 -24.45 29.42
CA ALA A 393 3.14 -25.62 28.57
C ALA A 393 1.77 -26.29 28.80
N ASN A 394 1.13 -26.06 29.96
CA ASN A 394 -0.12 -26.71 30.39
C ASN A 394 -1.28 -25.73 30.62
N ALA A 395 -1.15 -24.45 30.26
CA ALA A 395 -2.16 -23.42 30.55
C ALA A 395 -3.30 -23.33 29.51
N GLY A 396 -3.39 -24.29 28.58
CA GLY A 396 -4.32 -24.25 27.46
C GLY A 396 -3.88 -23.30 26.34
N GLU A 397 -4.84 -22.92 25.48
CA GLU A 397 -4.59 -22.04 24.35
C GLU A 397 -4.42 -20.59 24.81
N ASP A 398 -3.26 -20.01 24.48
CA ASP A 398 -2.98 -18.61 24.78
C ASP A 398 -3.79 -17.70 23.83
N SER A 399 -4.30 -16.58 24.33
CA SER A 399 -5.17 -15.69 23.55
C SER A 399 -4.41 -14.69 22.69
N LEU A 400 -3.11 -14.44 22.94
CA LEU A 400 -2.39 -13.32 22.31
C LEU A 400 -2.43 -13.36 20.79
N ILE A 401 -2.14 -14.51 20.17
CA ILE A 401 -2.14 -14.63 18.72
C ILE A 401 -3.52 -14.33 18.14
N ARG A 402 -4.59 -14.80 18.79
CA ARG A 402 -5.99 -14.54 18.40
C ARG A 402 -6.34 -13.07 18.55
N CYS A 403 -5.89 -12.41 19.61
CA CYS A 403 -6.05 -10.96 19.78
C CYS A 403 -5.32 -10.18 18.68
N VAL A 404 -4.11 -10.59 18.30
CA VAL A 404 -3.34 -9.92 17.24
C VAL A 404 -3.99 -10.11 15.86
N VAL A 405 -4.37 -11.34 15.50
CA VAL A 405 -5.00 -11.57 14.18
C VAL A 405 -6.41 -11.01 14.10
N GLY A 406 -7.12 -10.92 15.23
CA GLY A 406 -8.43 -10.30 15.35
C GLY A 406 -8.38 -8.78 15.52
N LEU A 407 -7.24 -8.20 15.94
CA LEU A 407 -7.12 -6.82 16.42
C LEU A 407 -8.22 -6.44 17.41
N ARG A 408 -8.44 -7.31 18.39
CA ARG A 408 -9.43 -7.10 19.45
C ARG A 408 -8.93 -7.72 20.76
N LYS A 409 -9.49 -7.28 21.88
CA LYS A 409 -9.23 -7.90 23.18
C LYS A 409 -9.98 -9.23 23.32
N PRO A 410 -9.58 -10.10 24.28
CA PRO A 410 -10.24 -11.39 24.49
C PRO A 410 -11.75 -11.27 24.79
N ASP A 411 -12.15 -10.22 25.49
CA ASP A 411 -13.52 -10.03 26.00
C ASP A 411 -14.42 -9.18 25.08
N GLU A 412 -13.89 -8.70 23.96
CA GLU A 412 -14.66 -7.91 22.99
C GLU A 412 -15.44 -8.85 22.05
N SER A 413 -16.77 -8.76 22.09
CA SER A 413 -17.66 -9.47 21.16
C SER A 413 -17.34 -9.07 19.70
N PRO A 414 -17.61 -9.93 18.70
CA PRO A 414 -17.45 -9.53 17.30
C PRO A 414 -18.27 -8.27 17.02
N CYS A 415 -17.61 -7.15 16.73
CA CYS A 415 -18.31 -5.97 16.20
C CYS A 415 -18.99 -6.38 14.90
N ALA A 416 -20.32 -6.25 14.84
CA ALA A 416 -21.09 -6.55 13.63
C ALA A 416 -20.48 -5.81 12.43
N HIS A 417 -20.05 -6.57 11.42
CA HIS A 417 -19.62 -5.98 10.16
C HIS A 417 -20.78 -5.19 9.54
N PRO A 418 -20.58 -3.93 9.11
CA PRO A 418 -21.52 -3.26 8.24
C PRO A 418 -21.29 -3.81 6.84
N ASN A 419 -21.90 -4.96 6.55
CA ASN A 419 -22.39 -5.41 5.26
C ASN A 419 -22.97 -6.81 5.48
N GLY A 420 -24.28 -6.93 5.29
CA GLY A 420 -25.01 -8.17 5.47
C GLY A 420 -24.50 -9.25 4.52
N ASP A 421 -24.24 -10.41 5.09
CA ASP A 421 -24.74 -11.70 4.62
C ASP A 421 -24.66 -12.66 5.81
N SER A 422 -25.82 -12.95 6.39
CA SER A 422 -25.99 -13.92 7.47
C SER A 422 -25.85 -15.33 6.91
N HIS A 423 -24.64 -15.77 6.62
CA HIS A 423 -24.38 -17.19 6.36
C HIS A 423 -24.25 -17.92 7.69
N ALA A 424 -25.12 -18.92 7.89
CA ALA A 424 -25.11 -19.81 9.03
C ALA A 424 -23.71 -20.38 9.26
N SER A 425 -23.24 -20.26 10.50
CA SER A 425 -21.94 -20.75 10.99
C SER A 425 -21.74 -22.22 10.62
N SER A 426 -20.79 -22.48 9.71
CA SER A 426 -20.21 -23.82 9.60
C SER A 426 -19.28 -24.03 10.80
N ASP A 427 -19.19 -25.25 11.34
CA ASP A 427 -18.30 -25.60 12.47
C ASP A 427 -16.82 -25.22 12.24
N GLY A 428 -16.40 -24.93 10.99
CA GLY A 428 -15.06 -24.47 10.67
C GLY A 428 -14.79 -22.98 10.90
N ASP A 429 -15.83 -22.14 11.02
CA ASP A 429 -15.69 -20.68 11.15
C ASP A 429 -15.21 -20.30 12.57
N ASP A 430 -15.70 -20.99 13.60
CA ASP A 430 -15.32 -20.78 15.00
C ASP A 430 -13.83 -21.04 15.27
N LEU A 431 -13.21 -21.94 14.50
CA LEU A 431 -11.78 -22.22 14.63
C LEU A 431 -10.89 -21.12 14.01
N ALA A 432 -11.40 -20.40 13.01
CA ALA A 432 -10.66 -19.35 12.31
C ALA A 432 -10.90 -17.95 12.92
N GLU A 433 -12.02 -17.75 13.61
CA GLU A 433 -12.33 -16.48 14.25
C GLU A 433 -11.60 -16.26 15.60
N PRO A 434 -11.27 -15.00 15.96
CA PRO A 434 -11.37 -13.80 15.14
C PRO A 434 -10.21 -13.64 14.16
N VAL A 435 -10.50 -13.14 12.96
CA VAL A 435 -9.48 -12.77 11.98
C VAL A 435 -9.87 -11.51 11.22
N THR A 436 -8.92 -10.58 11.09
CA THR A 436 -9.06 -9.41 10.23
C THR A 436 -7.84 -9.27 9.32
N LEU A 437 -7.99 -8.58 8.18
CA LEU A 437 -6.88 -8.35 7.26
C LEU A 437 -5.77 -7.52 7.92
N PRO A 438 -6.08 -6.39 8.59
CA PRO A 438 -5.05 -5.63 9.28
C PRO A 438 -4.39 -6.42 10.42
N GLY A 439 -5.10 -7.32 11.10
CA GLY A 439 -4.52 -8.15 12.16
C GLY A 439 -3.60 -9.25 11.64
N SER A 440 -3.99 -9.89 10.54
CA SER A 440 -3.14 -10.87 9.85
C SER A 440 -1.87 -10.23 9.29
N LEU A 441 -1.97 -9.02 8.72
CA LEU A 441 -0.81 -8.25 8.25
C LEU A 441 0.09 -7.81 9.41
N LEU A 442 -0.50 -7.42 10.55
CA LEU A 442 0.26 -7.10 11.75
C LEU A 442 1.05 -8.33 12.22
N ALA A 443 0.40 -9.49 12.39
CA ALA A 443 1.07 -10.72 12.81
C ALA A 443 2.24 -11.10 11.89
N GLN A 444 2.04 -11.03 10.57
CA GLN A 444 3.09 -11.26 9.58
C GLN A 444 4.27 -10.28 9.75
N THR A 445 3.97 -9.00 9.97
CA THR A 445 4.98 -7.95 10.22
C THR A 445 5.77 -8.22 11.49
N LEU A 446 5.09 -8.61 12.57
CA LEU A 446 5.74 -8.93 13.84
C LEU A 446 6.67 -10.14 13.73
N PHE A 447 6.32 -11.16 12.94
CA PHE A 447 7.21 -12.30 12.69
C PHE A 447 8.47 -11.93 11.90
N ARG A 448 8.52 -10.76 11.28
CA ARG A 448 9.74 -10.24 10.62
C ARG A 448 10.66 -9.47 11.59
N PHE A 449 10.28 -9.28 12.86
CA PHE A 449 11.11 -8.56 13.82
C PHE A 449 12.33 -9.39 14.22
N GLU A 450 13.51 -8.94 13.82
CA GLU A 450 14.78 -9.63 14.12
C GLU A 450 15.30 -9.28 15.52
N VAL A 451 15.33 -7.99 15.87
CA VAL A 451 15.83 -7.48 17.15
C VAL A 451 14.79 -7.61 18.27
N GLY A 452 13.51 -7.48 17.92
CA GLY A 452 12.38 -7.61 18.82
C GLY A 452 12.19 -9.02 19.39
N HIS A 453 12.54 -10.04 18.60
CA HIS A 453 12.28 -11.46 18.83
C HIS A 453 10.82 -11.72 19.29
N PRO A 454 9.88 -12.04 18.37
CA PRO A 454 8.45 -12.24 18.66
C PRO A 454 8.18 -13.59 19.36
N THR A 455 8.98 -13.94 20.38
CA THR A 455 8.98 -15.25 21.03
C THR A 455 7.73 -15.56 21.83
N VAL A 456 7.04 -14.53 22.35
CA VAL A 456 5.78 -14.68 23.08
C VAL A 456 4.65 -14.93 22.09
N LEU A 457 4.56 -14.13 21.03
CA LEU A 457 3.61 -14.33 19.94
C LEU A 457 3.78 -15.70 19.26
N ALA A 458 5.04 -16.10 18.98
CA ALA A 458 5.35 -17.41 18.42
C ALA A 458 4.95 -18.55 19.36
N ALA A 459 5.13 -18.38 20.67
CA ALA A 459 4.68 -19.37 21.64
C ALA A 459 3.16 -19.45 21.68
N SER A 460 2.46 -18.31 21.66
CA SER A 460 1.01 -18.23 21.61
C SER A 460 0.41 -18.95 20.39
N LEU A 461 1.03 -18.82 19.21
CA LEU A 461 0.62 -19.61 18.04
C LEU A 461 0.80 -21.11 18.27
N CYS A 462 1.90 -21.53 18.91
CA CYS A 462 2.18 -22.94 19.14
C CYS A 462 1.30 -23.58 20.23
N THR A 463 0.61 -22.79 21.07
CA THR A 463 -0.34 -23.33 22.06
C THR A 463 -1.74 -23.55 21.51
N GLN A 464 -2.04 -23.10 20.28
CA GLN A 464 -3.33 -23.38 19.66
C GLN A 464 -3.48 -24.88 19.38
N SER A 465 -4.70 -25.38 19.46
CA SER A 465 -5.07 -26.76 19.15
C SER A 465 -4.69 -27.16 17.72
N ASN A 466 -4.39 -28.45 17.53
CA ASN A 466 -4.04 -28.99 16.21
C ASN A 466 -5.16 -28.76 15.18
N GLU A 467 -6.42 -28.85 15.61
CA GLU A 467 -7.59 -28.57 14.78
C GLU A 467 -7.60 -27.11 14.31
N ARG A 468 -7.42 -26.16 15.23
CA ARG A 468 -7.30 -24.74 14.88
C ARG A 468 -6.12 -24.46 13.96
N LEU A 469 -4.94 -25.00 14.26
CA LEU A 469 -3.76 -24.82 13.41
C LEU A 469 -3.99 -25.36 11.98
N CYS A 470 -4.67 -26.50 11.85
CA CYS A 470 -5.05 -27.06 10.55
C CYS A 470 -6.10 -26.19 9.82
N ALA A 471 -7.06 -25.60 10.54
CA ALA A 471 -8.00 -24.64 9.96
C ALA A 471 -7.28 -23.38 9.47
N TRP A 472 -6.38 -22.83 10.29
CA TRP A 472 -5.57 -21.65 9.96
C TRP A 472 -4.69 -21.88 8.73
N ALA A 473 -4.08 -23.06 8.61
CA ALA A 473 -3.26 -23.41 7.45
C ALA A 473 -4.03 -23.41 6.12
N LYS A 474 -5.36 -23.56 6.16
CA LYS A 474 -6.25 -23.54 4.99
C LYS A 474 -6.93 -22.19 4.76
N HIS A 475 -6.84 -21.25 5.72
CA HIS A 475 -7.52 -19.97 5.65
C HIS A 475 -6.71 -18.94 4.82
N PRO A 476 -7.33 -18.13 3.94
CA PRO A 476 -6.66 -17.19 3.03
C PRO A 476 -5.67 -16.22 3.70
N MET A 477 -5.94 -15.85 4.95
CA MET A 477 -5.17 -14.84 5.68
C MET A 477 -4.29 -15.45 6.77
N LEU A 478 -4.77 -16.48 7.46
CA LEU A 478 -4.06 -17.08 8.60
C LEU A 478 -2.98 -18.05 8.13
N SER A 479 -3.12 -18.63 6.94
CA SER A 479 -2.05 -19.42 6.32
C SER A 479 -0.78 -18.57 6.18
N ARG A 480 -0.95 -17.29 5.83
CA ARG A 480 0.15 -16.32 5.69
C ARG A 480 0.84 -16.03 7.03
N VAL A 481 0.10 -16.07 8.13
CA VAL A 481 0.66 -15.91 9.48
C VAL A 481 1.53 -17.11 9.86
N ILE A 482 1.08 -18.33 9.54
CA ILE A 482 1.89 -19.56 9.73
C ILE A 482 3.14 -19.52 8.84
N GLU A 483 2.98 -19.18 7.56
CA GLU A 483 4.12 -19.01 6.64
C GLU A 483 5.13 -17.98 7.16
N ALA A 484 4.66 -16.85 7.70
CA ALA A 484 5.53 -15.82 8.26
C ALA A 484 6.32 -16.30 9.49
N LEU A 485 5.68 -17.08 10.40
CA LEU A 485 6.40 -17.68 11.52
C LEU A 485 7.47 -18.67 11.04
N LEU A 486 7.13 -19.56 10.12
CA LEU A 486 8.06 -20.58 9.59
C LEU A 486 9.27 -19.94 8.90
N ASN A 487 9.04 -18.86 8.14
CA ASN A 487 10.09 -18.10 7.46
C ASN A 487 10.83 -17.11 8.36
N SER A 488 10.38 -16.87 9.59
CA SER A 488 10.98 -15.88 10.50
C SER A 488 12.42 -16.25 10.89
N PRO A 489 13.40 -15.33 10.78
CA PRO A 489 14.78 -15.60 11.20
C PRO A 489 14.94 -15.61 12.74
N SER A 490 14.04 -14.96 13.47
CA SER A 490 14.14 -14.76 14.92
C SER A 490 13.32 -15.75 15.75
N VAL A 491 12.47 -16.56 15.11
CA VAL A 491 11.71 -17.63 15.77
C VAL A 491 12.60 -18.86 15.93
N SER A 492 12.68 -19.35 17.17
CA SER A 492 13.46 -20.54 17.54
C SER A 492 13.11 -21.78 16.72
N LEU A 493 14.14 -22.53 16.31
CA LEU A 493 14.01 -23.79 15.56
C LEU A 493 13.06 -24.79 16.24
N ASN A 494 13.11 -24.92 17.58
CA ASN A 494 12.20 -25.81 18.32
C ASN A 494 10.71 -25.57 18.03
N ARG A 495 10.31 -24.31 17.83
CA ARG A 495 8.91 -23.97 17.50
C ARG A 495 8.57 -24.32 16.06
N LYS A 496 9.53 -24.16 15.15
CA LYS A 496 9.37 -24.58 13.75
C LYS A 496 9.24 -26.10 13.68
N SER A 497 10.11 -26.83 14.38
CA SER A 497 10.05 -28.29 14.51
C SER A 497 8.72 -28.76 15.12
N TYR A 498 8.22 -28.06 16.15
CA TYR A 498 6.90 -28.34 16.71
C TYR A 498 5.79 -28.21 15.66
N LEU A 499 5.71 -27.09 14.93
CA LEU A 499 4.70 -26.92 13.89
C LEU A 499 4.83 -27.96 12.77
N ILE A 500 6.05 -28.33 12.38
CA ILE A 500 6.29 -29.43 11.44
C ILE A 500 5.67 -30.72 11.96
N SER A 501 5.89 -31.07 13.23
CA SER A 501 5.29 -32.27 13.83
C SER A 501 3.77 -32.22 13.92
N VAL A 502 3.18 -31.05 14.17
CA VAL A 502 1.71 -30.86 14.22
C VAL A 502 1.09 -31.07 12.84
N PHE A 503 1.71 -30.54 11.79
CA PHE A 503 1.17 -30.63 10.43
C PHE A 503 1.54 -31.92 9.69
N GLU A 504 2.55 -32.66 10.16
CA GLU A 504 3.03 -33.90 9.53
C GLU A 504 1.88 -34.89 9.19
N PRO A 505 0.93 -35.20 10.09
CA PRO A 505 -0.17 -36.12 9.79
C PRO A 505 -1.15 -35.58 8.73
N ALA A 506 -1.25 -34.26 8.58
CA ALA A 506 -2.22 -33.58 7.71
C ALA A 506 -1.62 -33.08 6.38
N LEU A 507 -0.34 -33.35 6.10
CA LEU A 507 0.38 -32.81 4.93
C LEU A 507 -0.33 -33.05 3.60
N PHE A 508 -0.87 -34.24 3.37
CA PHE A 508 -1.59 -34.55 2.13
C PHE A 508 -2.83 -33.66 1.98
N THR A 509 -3.67 -33.61 3.02
CA THR A 509 -4.88 -32.78 3.02
C THR A 509 -4.55 -31.30 2.82
N LEU A 510 -3.49 -30.80 3.44
CA LEU A 510 -3.06 -29.41 3.27
C LEU A 510 -2.54 -29.15 1.86
N ALA A 511 -1.75 -30.06 1.30
CA ALA A 511 -1.17 -29.92 -0.04
C ALA A 511 -2.23 -29.81 -1.14
N CYS A 512 -3.39 -30.44 -0.97
CA CYS A 512 -4.53 -30.36 -1.91
C CYS A 512 -5.40 -29.10 -1.77
N THR A 513 -4.99 -28.11 -0.96
CA THR A 513 -5.76 -26.86 -0.78
C THR A 513 -5.01 -25.65 -1.33
N ARG A 514 -5.77 -24.63 -1.76
CA ARG A 514 -5.23 -23.39 -2.34
C ARG A 514 -4.19 -22.70 -1.45
N PHE A 515 -4.46 -22.65 -0.14
CA PHE A 515 -3.61 -21.96 0.84
C PHE A 515 -2.69 -22.93 1.58
N GLY A 516 -3.18 -24.13 1.93
CA GLY A 516 -2.39 -25.13 2.64
C GLY A 516 -1.20 -25.65 1.82
N SER A 517 -1.29 -25.69 0.48
CA SER A 517 -0.14 -26.03 -0.38
C SER A 517 1.06 -25.11 -0.14
N ARG A 518 0.82 -23.80 0.05
CA ARG A 518 1.86 -22.82 0.35
C ARG A 518 2.42 -22.97 1.77
N VAL A 519 1.57 -23.37 2.73
CA VAL A 519 2.04 -23.73 4.08
C VAL A 519 2.93 -24.97 4.02
N VAL A 520 2.57 -26.01 3.27
CA VAL A 520 3.41 -27.21 3.07
C VAL A 520 4.76 -26.85 2.45
N GLU A 521 4.79 -25.96 1.47
CA GLU A 521 6.05 -25.46 0.92
C GLU A 521 6.89 -24.69 1.95
N SER A 522 6.26 -23.90 2.81
CA SER A 522 6.95 -23.17 3.88
C SER A 522 7.45 -24.09 4.98
N LEU A 523 6.71 -25.16 5.32
CA LEU A 523 7.16 -26.22 6.22
C LEU A 523 8.41 -26.90 5.64
N TRP A 524 8.37 -27.27 4.36
CA TRP A 524 9.51 -27.85 3.66
C TRP A 524 10.74 -26.96 3.72
N LYS A 525 10.59 -25.66 3.43
CA LYS A 525 11.68 -24.70 3.52
C LYS A 525 12.20 -24.53 4.95
N ALA A 526 11.32 -24.50 5.95
CA ALA A 526 11.71 -24.36 7.35
C ALA A 526 12.59 -25.52 7.84
N THR A 527 12.45 -26.73 7.26
CA THR A 527 13.32 -27.86 7.59
C THR A 527 14.80 -27.59 7.29
N GLU A 528 15.12 -26.73 6.33
CA GLU A 528 16.51 -26.42 5.91
C GLU A 528 17.33 -25.74 7.00
N GLN A 529 16.67 -25.23 8.03
CA GLN A 529 17.29 -24.58 9.17
C GLN A 529 17.48 -25.53 10.35
N LEU A 530 17.01 -26.78 10.26
CA LEU A 530 17.07 -27.76 11.34
C LEU A 530 18.37 -28.57 11.27
N GLU A 531 18.91 -28.96 12.42
CA GLU A 531 20.12 -29.80 12.49
C GLU A 531 19.91 -31.16 11.81
N ASP A 532 18.71 -31.72 11.92
CA ASP A 532 18.30 -33.02 11.35
C ASP A 532 17.57 -32.88 10.01
N THR A 533 17.88 -31.84 9.22
CA THR A 533 17.22 -31.49 7.94
C THR A 533 16.94 -32.72 7.06
N GLU A 534 17.94 -33.59 6.83
CA GLU A 534 17.80 -34.76 5.94
C GLU A 534 16.71 -35.73 6.42
N SER A 535 16.76 -36.08 7.71
CA SER A 535 15.79 -36.99 8.35
C SER A 535 14.38 -36.44 8.31
N VAL A 536 14.22 -35.15 8.61
CA VAL A 536 12.91 -34.49 8.59
C VAL A 536 12.35 -34.44 7.17
N LYS A 537 13.14 -33.98 6.18
CA LYS A 537 12.70 -33.93 4.78
C LYS A 537 12.33 -35.31 4.23
N GLU A 538 13.07 -36.35 4.58
CA GLU A 538 12.71 -37.73 4.20
C GLU A 538 11.38 -38.19 4.81
N ARG A 539 11.15 -37.87 6.09
CA ARG A 539 9.91 -38.20 6.77
C ARG A 539 8.71 -37.49 6.12
N LEU A 540 8.79 -36.18 5.88
CA LEU A 540 7.73 -35.42 5.22
C LEU A 540 7.47 -35.91 3.78
N ALA A 541 8.53 -36.18 3.01
CA ALA A 541 8.43 -36.74 1.67
C ALA A 541 7.79 -38.14 1.71
N GLY A 542 8.12 -38.96 2.72
CA GLY A 542 7.54 -40.28 2.96
C GLY A 542 6.03 -40.25 3.19
N VAL A 543 5.51 -39.25 3.91
CA VAL A 543 4.06 -39.06 4.09
C VAL A 543 3.38 -38.75 2.75
N LEU A 544 3.93 -37.80 1.99
CA LEU A 544 3.33 -37.33 0.73
C LEU A 544 3.47 -38.34 -0.42
N ALA A 545 4.56 -39.13 -0.46
CA ALA A 545 4.82 -40.12 -1.51
C ALA A 545 3.77 -41.23 -1.57
N LYS A 546 3.10 -41.54 -0.44
CA LYS A 546 1.95 -42.46 -0.38
C LYS A 546 0.79 -41.99 -1.26
N TYR A 547 0.68 -40.68 -1.49
CA TYR A 547 -0.40 -40.04 -2.24
C TYR A 547 0.07 -39.36 -3.53
N ARG A 548 1.29 -39.68 -4.02
CA ARG A 548 1.93 -38.99 -5.17
C ARG A 548 1.05 -38.85 -6.41
N HIS A 549 0.29 -39.88 -6.77
CA HIS A 549 -0.59 -39.85 -7.95
C HIS A 549 -1.78 -38.90 -7.75
N LYS A 550 -2.36 -38.87 -6.54
CA LYS A 550 -3.43 -37.93 -6.20
C LYS A 550 -2.91 -36.50 -6.20
N LEU A 551 -1.73 -36.26 -5.62
CA LEU A 551 -1.11 -34.95 -5.61
C LEU A 551 -0.79 -34.45 -7.02
N ASN A 552 -0.19 -35.29 -7.87
CA ASN A 552 0.15 -34.91 -9.24
C ASN A 552 -1.07 -34.48 -10.09
N ASN A 553 -2.25 -35.05 -9.80
CA ASN A 553 -3.49 -34.76 -10.50
C ASN A 553 -4.35 -33.69 -9.80
N ASP A 554 -3.91 -33.16 -8.65
CA ASP A 554 -4.62 -32.14 -7.89
C ASP A 554 -4.23 -30.72 -8.34
N GLN A 555 -5.20 -29.81 -8.38
CA GLN A 555 -5.01 -28.42 -8.85
C GLN A 555 -3.91 -27.67 -8.08
N TYR A 556 -3.71 -27.98 -6.80
CA TYR A 556 -2.69 -27.34 -5.95
C TYR A 556 -1.58 -28.33 -5.55
N GLY A 557 -1.94 -29.58 -5.32
CA GLY A 557 -1.03 -30.64 -4.90
C GLY A 557 0.09 -30.92 -5.90
N HIS A 558 -0.13 -30.67 -7.19
CA HIS A 558 0.89 -30.95 -8.21
C HIS A 558 2.13 -30.06 -8.02
N PHE A 559 1.96 -28.81 -7.58
CA PHE A 559 3.09 -27.92 -7.26
C PHE A 559 3.96 -28.51 -6.15
N VAL A 560 3.34 -29.02 -5.08
CA VAL A 560 4.06 -29.69 -3.97
C VAL A 560 4.74 -30.97 -4.48
N HIS A 561 4.04 -31.78 -5.27
CA HIS A 561 4.59 -33.01 -5.87
C HIS A 561 5.86 -32.77 -6.67
N TYR A 562 5.85 -31.78 -7.56
CA TYR A 562 7.00 -31.42 -8.38
C TYR A 562 8.13 -30.82 -7.54
N LYS A 563 7.81 -29.91 -6.62
CA LYS A 563 8.81 -29.23 -5.78
C LYS A 563 9.57 -30.22 -4.89
N LEU A 564 8.87 -31.19 -4.29
CA LEU A 564 9.46 -32.22 -3.45
C LEU A 564 9.98 -33.44 -4.24
N ARG A 565 9.82 -33.45 -5.57
CA ARG A 565 10.29 -34.52 -6.47
C ARG A 565 9.84 -35.91 -6.01
N LEU A 566 8.55 -36.07 -5.69
CA LEU A 566 8.02 -37.28 -5.06
C LEU A 566 8.14 -38.55 -5.93
N ASN A 567 8.13 -38.40 -7.26
CA ASN A 567 8.41 -39.53 -8.18
C ASN A 567 9.82 -40.07 -7.93
N GLN A 568 10.82 -39.19 -7.97
CA GLN A 568 12.21 -39.57 -7.73
C GLN A 568 12.41 -40.12 -6.31
N PHE A 569 11.74 -39.56 -5.30
CA PHE A 569 11.78 -40.10 -3.93
C PHE A 569 11.30 -41.55 -3.85
N THR A 570 10.28 -41.89 -4.64
CA THR A 570 9.69 -43.25 -4.65
C THR A 570 10.53 -44.23 -5.48
N GLU A 571 11.06 -43.77 -6.62
CA GLU A 571 11.84 -44.60 -7.55
C GLU A 571 13.28 -44.85 -7.05
N SER A 572 13.93 -43.81 -6.52
CA SER A 572 15.30 -43.90 -6.03
C SER A 572 15.58 -42.86 -4.96
N ARG A 573 15.49 -43.29 -3.69
CA ARG A 573 15.81 -42.46 -2.53
C ARG A 573 17.22 -41.87 -2.59
N ASP A 574 18.19 -42.63 -3.09
CA ASP A 574 19.58 -42.16 -3.20
C ASP A 574 19.75 -41.05 -4.24
N LEU A 575 19.13 -41.17 -5.40
CA LEU A 575 19.15 -40.11 -6.41
C LEU A 575 18.38 -38.88 -5.91
N TRP A 576 17.29 -39.08 -5.18
CA TRP A 576 16.55 -37.99 -4.56
C TRP A 576 17.39 -37.25 -3.52
N ARG A 577 18.07 -37.97 -2.60
CA ARG A 577 19.01 -37.38 -1.62
C ARG A 577 20.09 -36.55 -2.29
N ARG A 578 20.78 -37.11 -3.30
CA ARG A 578 21.84 -36.41 -4.03
C ARG A 578 21.37 -35.10 -4.65
N ARG A 579 20.11 -35.05 -5.09
CA ARG A 579 19.53 -33.84 -5.70
C ARG A 579 18.98 -32.85 -4.67
N MET A 580 18.45 -33.33 -3.54
CA MET A 580 17.91 -32.47 -2.46
C MET A 580 19.01 -31.90 -1.57
N PHE A 581 20.12 -32.62 -1.43
CA PHE A 581 21.28 -32.26 -0.62
C PHE A 581 22.54 -32.27 -1.49
N PRO A 582 22.66 -31.34 -2.47
CA PRO A 582 23.87 -31.23 -3.25
C PRO A 582 25.03 -30.89 -2.30
N ARG A 583 26.05 -31.75 -2.26
CA ARG A 583 27.29 -31.44 -1.54
C ARG A 583 27.90 -30.19 -2.17
N GLN A 584 28.14 -29.13 -1.39
CA GLN A 584 28.98 -28.03 -1.84
C GLN A 584 30.39 -28.57 -2.04
N GLU A 585 30.76 -28.92 -3.27
CA GLU A 585 32.15 -29.15 -3.60
C GLU A 585 32.90 -27.82 -3.42
N LYS A 586 33.69 -27.72 -2.34
CA LYS A 586 34.70 -26.69 -2.21
C LYS A 586 35.55 -26.74 -3.49
N ALA A 587 35.59 -25.64 -4.23
CA ALA A 587 36.48 -25.45 -5.36
C ALA A 587 37.93 -25.60 -4.88
N THR A 588 38.45 -26.82 -4.92
CA THR A 588 39.87 -27.08 -4.74
C THR A 588 40.51 -26.82 -6.09
N GLY A 589 41.18 -25.67 -6.19
CA GLY A 589 41.96 -25.29 -7.36
C GLY A 589 43.04 -26.32 -7.66
N LYS A 590 42.77 -27.24 -8.58
CA LYS A 590 43.83 -27.95 -9.29
C LYS A 590 44.44 -26.99 -10.31
N LYS A 591 45.57 -26.37 -9.93
CA LYS A 591 46.50 -25.79 -10.90
C LYS A 591 46.86 -26.88 -11.92
N ARG A 592 46.37 -26.74 -13.15
CA ARG A 592 46.92 -27.44 -14.31
C ARG A 592 48.29 -26.79 -14.59
N ASN A 593 49.37 -27.53 -14.33
CA ASN A 593 50.68 -27.18 -14.83
C ASN A 593 50.65 -27.27 -16.37
N ALA A 594 50.91 -26.15 -17.03
CA ALA A 594 51.25 -26.12 -18.45
C ALA A 594 52.74 -26.49 -18.61
N PRO A 595 53.11 -27.21 -19.68
CA PRO A 595 54.51 -27.56 -19.94
C PRO A 595 55.26 -26.35 -20.51
N THR A 596 56.43 -26.07 -19.94
CA THR A 596 57.37 -25.07 -20.45
C THR A 596 58.05 -25.62 -21.70
N GLU A 597 57.71 -25.09 -22.87
CA GLU A 597 58.53 -25.24 -24.06
C GLU A 597 59.79 -24.37 -23.93
N ALA A 598 60.94 -25.01 -24.04
CA ALA A 598 62.19 -24.35 -24.36
C ALA A 598 62.16 -23.91 -25.83
N VAL A 599 62.74 -22.75 -26.14
CA VAL A 599 63.63 -22.51 -27.30
C VAL A 599 64.05 -21.04 -27.32
N THR A 600 65.39 -20.87 -27.33
CA THR A 600 66.25 -19.72 -27.68
C THR A 600 66.15 -18.42 -26.91
#